data_AF-A0A073B1N3-F1
#
_entry.id   AF-A0A073B1N3-F1
#
_cell.length_a   1.000
_cell.length_b   1.000
_cell.length_c   1.000
_cell.angle_alpha   90.00
_cell.angle_beta   90.00
_cell.angle_gamma   90.00
#
_symmetry.space_group_name_H-M   'P 1'
#
loop_
_entity.id
_entity.type
_entity.pdbx_description
1 polymer ?
#
loop_
_entity_poly.entity_id
_entity_poly.type
_entity_poly.pdbx_seq_one_letter_code
_entity_poly.pdbx_strand_id
1 'polypeptide(L)'
;MQPEQAAALAASPIVPGPVKAAAATMAVVNTYINTAGGVQKASFTVDIEQIPGLIEKYKDAREKLRKILQKSYRLRSITPPGEDEISQQMANSLSKMATDEPGCLAEAVRDGIKRLTDQINQLEAALRDYRSTDEAATARQI
;
A
#
# COMPACT_ATOMS: atom_id res chain seq x y z
N MET A 1 3.40 6.81 -69.87
CA MET A 1 2.59 5.58 -69.71
C MET A 1 3.34 4.67 -68.76
N GLN A 2 2.68 4.32 -67.65
CA GLN A 2 2.91 3.21 -66.71
C GLN A 2 4.33 2.93 -66.15
N PRO A 3 4.52 3.06 -64.82
CA PRO A 3 5.57 2.39 -64.07
C PRO A 3 5.14 0.96 -63.70
N GLU A 4 5.90 -0.05 -64.12
CA GLU A 4 5.74 -1.44 -63.71
C GLU A 4 7.02 -1.90 -63.01
N GLN A 5 6.87 -2.82 -62.06
CA GLN A 5 7.92 -3.52 -61.30
C GLN A 5 8.34 -2.84 -60.00
N ALA A 6 7.36 -2.73 -59.10
CA ALA A 6 7.58 -2.72 -57.67
C ALA A 6 7.99 -4.12 -57.17
N ALA A 7 8.95 -4.10 -56.25
CA ALA A 7 9.55 -5.17 -55.49
C ALA A 7 8.62 -6.34 -55.09
N ALA A 8 9.12 -7.55 -55.34
CA ALA A 8 8.70 -8.76 -54.68
C ALA A 8 9.17 -8.78 -53.21
N LEU A 9 8.22 -8.90 -52.28
CA LEU A 9 8.37 -9.54 -50.97
C LEU A 9 6.97 -9.61 -50.35
N ALA A 10 6.26 -10.69 -50.69
CA ALA A 10 5.02 -11.05 -50.02
C ALA A 10 5.34 -11.44 -48.57
N ALA A 11 5.22 -10.48 -47.66
CA ALA A 11 5.12 -10.75 -46.24
C ALA A 11 3.77 -11.43 -45.98
N SER A 12 3.82 -12.70 -45.58
CA SER A 12 2.67 -13.41 -45.03
C SER A 12 1.99 -12.57 -43.96
N PRO A 13 0.66 -12.37 -43.99
CA PRO A 13 -0.03 -11.81 -42.85
C PRO A 13 0.08 -12.80 -41.70
N ILE A 14 0.86 -12.44 -40.67
CA ILE A 14 0.75 -13.03 -39.34
C ILE A 14 -0.70 -12.80 -38.94
N VAL A 15 -1.51 -13.86 -39.02
CA VAL A 15 -2.84 -13.92 -38.42
C VAL A 15 -2.62 -13.76 -36.92
N PRO A 16 -3.08 -12.66 -36.28
CA PRO A 16 -3.12 -12.61 -34.83
C PRO A 16 -4.25 -13.57 -34.43
N GLY A 17 -3.88 -14.81 -34.09
CA GLY A 17 -4.75 -15.67 -33.31
C GLY A 17 -5.15 -14.92 -32.03
N PRO A 18 -6.33 -15.20 -31.46
CA PRO A 18 -6.75 -14.57 -30.23
C PRO A 18 -5.74 -14.92 -29.14
N VAL A 19 -4.82 -14.00 -28.87
CA VAL A 19 -4.13 -13.97 -27.59
C VAL A 19 -5.28 -13.87 -26.61
N LYS A 20 -5.53 -14.93 -25.82
CA LYS A 20 -6.32 -14.82 -24.61
C LYS A 20 -5.66 -13.69 -23.84
N ALA A 21 -6.22 -12.48 -23.96
CA ALA A 21 -5.98 -11.43 -23.01
C ALA A 21 -6.50 -12.00 -21.71
N ALA A 22 -5.60 -12.60 -20.91
CA ALA A 22 -5.79 -12.62 -19.48
C ALA A 22 -6.03 -11.16 -19.15
N ALA A 23 -7.29 -10.80 -18.92
CA ALA A 23 -7.65 -9.47 -18.51
C ALA A 23 -6.86 -9.24 -17.23
N ALA A 24 -5.76 -8.49 -17.33
CA ALA A 24 -5.00 -8.02 -16.18
C ALA A 24 -5.97 -7.12 -15.44
N THR A 25 -6.74 -7.75 -14.56
CA THR A 25 -7.80 -7.07 -13.84
C THR A 25 -7.06 -6.40 -12.71
N MET A 26 -6.98 -5.08 -12.80
CA MET A 26 -6.16 -4.32 -11.88
C MET A 26 -7.03 -3.69 -10.79
N ALA A 27 -6.57 -3.75 -9.54
CA ALA A 27 -7.21 -3.11 -8.41
C ALA A 27 -6.66 -1.70 -8.21
N VAL A 28 -7.55 -0.73 -8.02
CA VAL A 28 -7.18 0.65 -7.71
C VAL A 28 -7.12 0.82 -6.19
N VAL A 29 -5.96 1.21 -5.67
CA VAL A 29 -5.76 1.57 -4.26
C VAL A 29 -5.69 3.08 -4.14
N ASN A 30 -6.60 3.65 -3.37
CA ASN A 30 -6.65 5.08 -3.06
C ASN A 30 -5.87 5.36 -1.77
N THR A 31 -4.88 6.23 -1.86
CA THR A 31 -4.01 6.62 -0.76
C THR A 31 -3.87 8.14 -0.64
N TYR A 32 -3.36 8.58 0.50
CA TYR A 32 -3.05 9.97 0.78
C TYR A 32 -1.55 10.13 0.93
N ILE A 33 -0.96 10.96 0.09
CA ILE A 33 0.47 11.31 0.13
C ILE A 33 0.63 12.70 0.72
N ASN A 34 1.50 12.81 1.72
CA ASN A 34 1.92 14.10 2.26
C ASN A 34 3.05 14.61 1.36
N THR A 35 2.75 15.66 0.59
CA THR A 35 3.73 16.39 -0.21
C THR A 35 4.02 17.73 0.49
N ALA A 36 5.15 18.38 0.15
CA ALA A 36 5.68 19.56 0.86
C ALA A 36 4.76 20.81 0.91
N GLY A 37 3.49 20.70 0.49
CA GLY A 37 2.48 21.76 0.62
C GLY A 37 1.05 21.25 0.91
N GLY A 38 0.84 19.97 1.26
CA GLY A 38 -0.48 19.47 1.65
C GLY A 38 -0.70 17.96 1.47
N VAL A 39 -1.87 17.51 1.93
CA VAL A 39 -2.36 16.13 1.74
C VAL A 39 -2.94 16.00 0.34
N GLN A 40 -2.30 15.22 -0.53
CA GLN A 40 -2.81 14.94 -1.88
C GLN A 40 -3.40 13.53 -1.95
N LYS A 41 -4.53 13.39 -2.64
CA LYS A 41 -5.11 12.09 -2.99
C LYS A 41 -4.30 11.51 -4.15
N ALA A 42 -3.83 10.28 -3.99
CA ALA A 42 -3.17 9.52 -5.04
C ALA A 42 -3.84 8.15 -5.17
N SER A 43 -3.85 7.61 -6.37
CA SER A 43 -4.32 6.26 -6.64
C SER A 43 -3.25 5.52 -7.42
N PHE A 44 -3.00 4.26 -7.04
CA PHE A 44 -2.13 3.38 -7.81
C PHE A 44 -2.86 2.08 -8.09
N THR A 45 -2.43 1.43 -9.16
CA THR A 45 -3.10 0.28 -9.73
C THR A 45 -2.23 -0.96 -9.52
N VAL A 46 -2.80 -2.03 -8.97
CA VAL A 46 -2.10 -3.27 -8.59
C VAL A 46 -2.73 -4.46 -9.30
N ASP A 47 -1.91 -5.35 -9.86
CA ASP A 47 -2.40 -6.60 -10.46
C ASP A 47 -3.06 -7.49 -9.41
N ILE A 48 -4.25 -8.04 -9.71
CA ILE A 48 -5.02 -8.86 -8.76
C ILE A 48 -4.25 -10.10 -8.28
N GLU A 49 -3.40 -10.68 -9.12
CA GLU A 49 -2.55 -11.82 -8.72
C GLU A 49 -1.51 -11.44 -7.66
N GLN A 50 -1.09 -10.18 -7.63
CA GLN A 50 -0.10 -9.67 -6.66
C GLN A 50 -0.73 -9.19 -5.36
N ILE A 51 -2.06 -8.98 -5.32
CA ILE A 51 -2.78 -8.48 -4.15
C ILE A 51 -2.55 -9.31 -2.89
N PRO A 52 -2.65 -10.66 -2.91
CA PRO A 52 -2.43 -11.46 -1.71
C PRO A 52 -1.01 -11.28 -1.14
N GLY A 53 0.01 -11.25 -2.00
CA GLY A 53 1.39 -11.02 -1.59
C GLY A 53 1.62 -9.60 -1.04
N LEU A 54 0.93 -8.61 -1.61
CA LEU A 54 0.99 -7.23 -1.12
C LEU A 54 0.30 -7.07 0.24
N ILE A 55 -0.86 -7.71 0.44
CA ILE A 55 -1.58 -7.74 1.71
C ILE A 55 -0.67 -8.31 2.81
N GLU A 56 0.01 -9.42 2.56
CA GLU A 56 0.92 -10.02 3.54
C GLU A 56 2.10 -9.10 3.89
N LYS A 57 2.70 -8.43 2.90
CA LYS A 57 3.74 -7.41 3.14
C LYS A 57 3.21 -6.24 3.97
N TYR A 58 2.00 -5.77 3.71
CA TYR A 58 1.38 -4.69 4.46
C TYR A 58 1.01 -5.11 5.89
N LYS A 59 0.57 -6.36 6.10
CA LYS A 59 0.35 -6.92 7.43
C LYS A 59 1.66 -6.98 8.23
N ASP A 60 2.75 -7.45 7.62
CA ASP A 60 4.08 -7.48 8.27
C ASP A 60 4.59 -6.07 8.60
N ALA A 61 4.45 -5.12 7.66
CA ALA A 61 4.80 -3.72 7.91
C ALA A 61 3.97 -3.11 9.06
N ARG A 62 2.66 -3.37 9.10
CA ARG A 62 1.77 -2.94 10.19
C ARG A 62 2.20 -3.55 11.53
N GLU A 63 2.58 -4.82 11.53
CA GLU A 63 3.04 -5.49 12.75
C GLU A 63 4.37 -4.93 13.25
N LYS A 64 5.30 -4.59 12.35
CA LYS A 64 6.53 -3.87 12.70
C LYS A 64 6.24 -2.50 13.31
N LEU A 65 5.30 -1.74 12.74
CA LEU A 65 4.87 -0.47 13.33
C LEU A 65 4.23 -0.65 14.71
N ARG A 66 3.42 -1.70 14.93
CA ARG A 66 2.89 -2.01 16.26
C ARG A 66 3.98 -2.31 17.27
N LYS A 67 5.02 -3.05 16.88
CA LYS A 67 6.18 -3.31 17.75
C LYS A 67 6.93 -2.02 18.09
N ILE A 68 7.08 -1.10 17.13
CA ILE A 68 7.68 0.22 17.38
C ILE A 68 6.82 1.03 18.35
N LEU A 69 5.49 1.03 18.16
CA LEU A 69 4.56 1.70 19.05
C LEU A 69 4.66 1.15 20.49
N GLN A 70 4.67 -0.18 20.65
CA GLN A 70 4.87 -0.81 21.96
C GLN A 70 6.20 -0.42 22.60
N LYS A 71 7.29 -0.34 21.83
CA LYS A 71 8.59 0.13 22.33
C LYS A 71 8.53 1.60 22.72
N SER A 72 7.84 2.45 21.97
CA SER A 72 7.67 3.87 22.33
C SER A 72 6.93 4.05 23.66
N TYR A 73 5.93 3.21 23.95
CA TYR A 73 5.28 3.21 25.27
C TYR A 73 6.20 2.75 26.40
N ARG A 74 7.19 1.89 26.13
CA ARG A 74 8.22 1.56 27.13
C ARG A 74 9.15 2.74 27.41
N LEU A 75 9.38 3.62 26.44
CA LEU A 75 10.14 4.85 26.65
C LEU A 75 9.41 5.82 27.59
N ARG A 76 8.07 5.82 27.58
CA ARG A 76 7.25 6.58 28.54
C ARG A 76 7.49 6.16 29.99
N SER A 77 7.78 4.88 30.22
CA SER A 77 8.04 4.30 31.54
C SER A 77 9.53 4.27 31.93
N ILE A 78 10.38 5.07 31.28
CA ILE A 78 11.79 5.16 31.69
C ILE A 78 11.87 5.83 33.06
N THR A 79 12.36 5.07 34.03
CA THR A 79 12.76 5.61 35.34
C THR A 79 14.03 6.45 35.15
N PRO A 80 14.10 7.66 35.72
CA PRO A 80 15.30 8.48 35.65
C PRO A 80 16.50 7.72 36.25
N PRO A 81 17.71 7.85 35.64
CA PRO A 81 18.90 7.13 36.07
C PRO A 81 19.46 7.60 37.43
N GLY A 82 19.00 8.75 37.92
CA GLY A 82 19.36 9.32 39.22
C GLY A 82 18.23 10.16 39.80
N GLU A 83 18.31 10.47 41.09
CA GLU A 83 17.34 11.32 41.80
C GLU A 83 17.56 12.82 41.54
N ASP A 84 18.57 13.19 40.76
CA ASP A 84 18.87 14.59 40.43
C ASP A 84 17.78 15.22 39.54
N GLU A 85 17.59 16.54 39.72
CA GLU A 85 16.53 17.29 39.03
C GLU A 85 16.65 17.24 37.50
N ILE A 86 17.87 17.14 36.97
CA ILE A 86 18.14 17.09 35.53
C ILE A 86 17.74 15.74 34.94
N SER A 87 18.08 14.63 35.61
CA SER A 87 17.66 13.27 35.24
C SER A 87 16.14 13.14 35.23
N GLN A 88 15.45 13.72 36.23
CA GLN A 88 13.99 13.75 36.27
C GLN A 88 13.39 14.57 35.13
N GLN A 89 13.94 15.76 34.83
CA GLN A 89 13.51 16.58 33.69
C GLN A 89 13.73 15.88 32.35
N MET A 90 14.87 15.19 32.19
CA MET A 90 15.20 14.47 30.96
C MET A 90 14.23 13.30 30.75
N ALA A 91 13.96 12.49 31.79
CA ALA A 91 12.99 11.41 31.72
C ALA A 91 11.58 11.92 31.37
N ASN A 92 11.15 13.02 31.99
CA ASN A 92 9.86 13.65 31.70
C ASN A 92 9.78 14.19 30.26
N SER A 93 10.84 14.82 29.76
CA SER A 93 10.89 15.34 28.38
C SER A 93 10.86 14.23 27.35
N LEU A 94 11.62 13.15 27.58
CA LEU A 94 11.63 11.98 26.70
C LEU A 94 10.27 11.26 26.69
N SER A 95 9.62 11.17 27.85
CA SER A 95 8.29 10.59 28.00
C SER A 95 7.24 11.38 27.21
N LYS A 96 7.25 12.72 27.32
CA LYS A 96 6.37 13.61 26.56
C LYS A 96 6.60 13.53 25.05
N MET A 97 7.86 13.62 24.61
CA MET A 97 8.23 13.52 23.19
C MET A 97 7.86 12.15 22.58
N ALA A 98 7.86 11.09 23.39
CA ALA A 98 7.49 9.76 22.93
C ALA A 98 5.97 9.54 22.82
N THR A 99 5.13 10.23 23.60
CA THR A 99 3.72 9.83 23.77
C THR A 99 2.64 10.90 23.73
N ASP A 100 2.91 12.13 24.18
CA ASP A 100 1.86 13.12 24.50
C ASP A 100 1.98 14.44 23.71
N GLU A 101 3.08 14.68 23.00
CA GLU A 101 3.22 15.87 22.15
C GLU A 101 2.59 15.70 20.76
N PRO A 102 1.96 16.75 20.19
CA PRO A 102 1.51 16.76 18.80
C PRO A 102 2.68 16.47 17.85
N GLY A 103 2.52 15.48 16.97
CA GLY A 103 3.60 15.03 16.09
C GLY A 103 4.62 14.11 16.76
N CYS A 104 4.34 13.61 17.97
CA CYS A 104 5.18 12.62 18.62
C CYS A 104 5.28 11.33 17.78
N LEU A 105 6.34 10.56 18.04
CA LEU A 105 6.57 9.29 17.36
C LEU A 105 5.38 8.34 17.47
N ALA A 106 4.71 8.29 18.62
CA ALA A 106 3.53 7.44 18.81
C ALA A 106 2.37 7.86 17.89
N GLU A 107 2.12 9.16 17.71
CA GLU A 107 1.08 9.66 16.82
C GLU A 107 1.39 9.34 15.36
N ALA A 108 2.62 9.60 14.90
CA ALA A 108 3.06 9.28 13.55
C ALA A 108 2.95 7.78 13.24
N VAL A 109 3.34 6.93 14.19
CA VAL A 109 3.25 5.47 14.04
C VAL A 109 1.79 5.00 14.04
N ARG A 110 0.91 5.57 14.88
CA ARG A 110 -0.54 5.28 14.86
C ARG A 110 -1.17 5.65 13.52
N ASP A 111 -0.84 6.82 12.97
CA ASP A 111 -1.33 7.25 11.67
C ASP A 111 -0.83 6.31 10.56
N GLY A 112 0.44 5.91 10.60
CA GLY A 112 0.99 4.89 9.69
C GLY A 112 0.26 3.54 9.77
N ILE A 113 -0.04 3.05 10.97
CA ILE A 113 -0.82 1.81 11.19
C ILE A 113 -2.22 1.94 10.59
N LYS A 114 -2.87 3.10 10.79
CA LYS A 114 -4.20 3.37 10.25
C LYS A 114 -4.17 3.34 8.72
N ARG A 115 -3.26 4.08 8.09
CA ARG A 115 -3.12 4.12 6.62
C ARG A 115 -2.85 2.75 6.01
N LEU A 116 -1.95 1.96 6.60
CA LEU A 116 -1.71 0.58 6.15
C LEU A 116 -2.95 -0.30 6.29
N THR A 117 -3.72 -0.12 7.36
CA THR A 117 -4.97 -0.87 7.57
C THR A 117 -6.01 -0.49 6.51
N ASP A 118 -6.16 0.80 6.21
CA ASP A 118 -7.07 1.28 5.18
C ASP A 118 -6.70 0.72 3.80
N GLN A 119 -5.40 0.69 3.47
CA GLN A 119 -4.90 0.10 2.23
C GLN A 119 -5.15 -1.42 2.14
N ILE A 120 -4.94 -2.16 3.24
CA ILE A 120 -5.27 -3.59 3.29
C ILE A 120 -6.77 -3.81 3.04
N ASN A 121 -7.63 -3.01 3.68
CA ASN A 121 -9.08 -3.14 3.52
C ASN A 121 -9.52 -2.87 2.08
N GLN A 122 -8.94 -1.88 1.41
CA GLN A 122 -9.21 -1.60 -0.01
C GLN A 122 -8.78 -2.75 -0.92
N LEU A 123 -7.61 -3.33 -0.66
CA LEU A 123 -7.10 -4.49 -1.40
C LEU A 123 -7.97 -5.74 -1.20
N GLU A 124 -8.42 -6.00 0.03
CA GLU A 124 -9.33 -7.11 0.35
C GLU A 124 -10.71 -6.92 -0.28
N ALA A 125 -11.23 -5.68 -0.31
CA ALA A 125 -12.47 -5.36 -1.00
C ALA A 125 -12.36 -5.60 -2.50
N ALA A 126 -11.29 -5.10 -3.14
CA ALA A 126 -11.06 -5.31 -4.57
C ALA A 126 -10.94 -6.80 -4.94
N LEU A 127 -10.29 -7.61 -4.09
CA LEU A 127 -10.20 -9.06 -4.28
C LEU A 127 -11.58 -9.74 -4.20
N ARG A 128 -12.43 -9.30 -3.27
CA ARG A 128 -13.79 -9.82 -3.10
C ARG A 128 -14.66 -9.47 -4.28
N ASP A 129 -14.61 -8.22 -4.73
CA ASP A 129 -15.37 -7.73 -5.87
C ASP A 129 -14.99 -8.50 -7.14
N TYR A 130 -13.69 -8.75 -7.35
CA TYR A 130 -13.20 -9.56 -8.45
C TYR A 130 -13.76 -10.99 -8.42
N ARG A 131 -13.64 -11.68 -7.27
CA ARG A 131 -14.18 -13.05 -7.12
C ARG A 131 -15.69 -13.11 -7.39
N SER A 132 -16.44 -12.15 -6.87
CA SER A 132 -17.89 -12.08 -7.11
C SER A 132 -18.25 -11.83 -8.57
N THR A 133 -17.44 -11.05 -9.29
CA THR A 133 -17.63 -10.76 -10.71
C THR A 133 -17.28 -11.96 -11.57
N ASP A 134 -16.20 -12.69 -11.24
CA ASP A 134 -15.78 -13.91 -11.92
C ASP A 134 -16.81 -15.04 -11.76
N GLU A 135 -17.34 -15.23 -10.55
CA GLU A 135 -18.44 -16.16 -10.28
C GLU A 135 -19.72 -15.80 -11.05
N ALA A 136 -20.09 -14.51 -11.09
CA ALA A 136 -21.27 -14.04 -11.83
C ALA A 136 -21.11 -14.14 -13.36
N ALA A 137 -19.89 -13.93 -13.87
CA ALA A 137 -19.58 -14.10 -15.29
C ALA A 137 -19.64 -15.58 -15.70
N THR A 138 -19.10 -16.47 -14.86
CA THR A 138 -19.14 -17.92 -15.06
C THR A 138 -20.57 -18.45 -15.01
N ALA A 139 -21.40 -17.96 -14.06
CA ALA A 139 -22.79 -18.37 -13.90
C ALA A 139 -23.72 -17.95 -15.07
N ARG A 140 -23.32 -16.98 -15.90
CA ARG A 140 -24.09 -16.56 -17.10
C ARG A 140 -23.74 -17.32 -18.37
N GLN A 141 -22.71 -18.15 -18.35
CA GLN A 141 -22.24 -18.93 -19.51
C GLN A 141 -22.75 -20.38 -19.54
N ILE A 142 -23.52 -20.78 -18.52
CA ILE A 142 -24.25 -22.06 -18.42
C ILE A 142 -25.74 -21.81 -18.59
#